data_AF-A0A3M7M8P5-F1
#
_entry.id   AF-A0A3M7M8P5-F1
#
_cell.length_a   1.000
_cell.length_b   1.000
_cell.length_c   1.000
_cell.angle_alpha   90.00
_cell.angle_beta   90.00
_cell.angle_gamma   90.00
#
_symmetry.space_group_name_H-M   'P 1'
#
loop_
_entity.id
_entity.type
_entity.pdbx_description
1 polymer ?
#
loop_
_entity_poly.entity_id
_entity_poly.type
_entity_poly.pdbx_seq_one_letter_code
_entity_poly.pdbx_strand_id
1 'polypeptide(L)'
;MKPTCADPSARTRSSSTEQPGWRGTPPATPAKRRKYLSWSDFQDDGPIEQPEPTLGGTLPTPFAITKSLMTEECTRFQRGTPIDFDSDICCPPDRFAVINLYNTALSRISPDNHLDIYTEAKSKIKIILGMKTARYTNAAFTEGLLPPLEPMYAEPRIEYSEDPYRRHAHWRLNAWRKEKWPLRLPKKAIKMEEALMQKEASMKKKSKGGRLFWDLEEVDWEDQASAGWERDAEKGGQAS
;
A
#
# COMPACT_ATOMS: atom_id res chain seq x y z
N MET A 1 14.79 71.64 8.26
CA MET A 1 14.72 70.22 8.66
C MET A 1 13.27 69.78 8.51
N LYS A 2 12.97 68.89 7.55
CA LYS A 2 11.62 68.40 7.27
C LYS A 2 11.43 67.03 7.96
N PRO A 3 10.31 66.76 8.63
CA PRO A 3 10.01 65.42 9.14
C PRO A 3 9.41 64.57 8.01
N THR A 4 10.02 63.41 7.78
CA THR A 4 9.50 62.38 6.86
C THR A 4 8.54 61.50 7.64
N CYS A 5 7.25 61.51 7.24
CA CYS A 5 6.26 60.58 7.74
C CYS A 5 6.57 59.16 7.22
N ALA A 6 6.71 58.21 8.13
CA ALA A 6 6.77 56.78 7.83
C ALA A 6 5.35 56.25 7.64
N ASP A 7 5.17 55.49 6.55
CA ASP A 7 3.93 54.84 6.15
C ASP A 7 3.84 53.43 6.80
N PRO A 8 2.83 53.11 7.62
CA PRO A 8 2.65 51.77 8.18
C PRO A 8 1.78 50.93 7.21
N SER A 9 2.43 50.31 6.23
CA SER A 9 1.72 49.38 5.35
C SER A 9 1.34 48.10 6.09
N ALA A 10 0.05 47.78 5.97
CA ALA A 10 -0.72 46.84 6.75
C ALA A 10 -0.19 45.40 6.73
N ARG A 11 -0.28 44.78 7.91
CA ARG A 11 -0.30 43.34 8.15
C ARG A 11 -1.24 42.63 7.16
N THR A 12 -0.68 41.78 6.31
CA THR A 12 -1.46 40.69 5.69
C THR A 12 -1.36 39.48 6.61
N ARG A 13 -2.35 39.34 7.49
CA ARG A 13 -2.59 38.13 8.28
C ARG A 13 -3.73 37.38 7.58
N SER A 14 -3.37 36.42 6.72
CA SER A 14 -4.33 35.44 6.23
C SER A 14 -3.89 34.08 6.74
N SER A 15 -4.39 33.76 7.92
CA SER A 15 -4.42 32.41 8.45
C SER A 15 -5.39 31.58 7.61
N SER A 16 -4.86 30.68 6.81
CA SER A 16 -5.60 29.50 6.37
C SER A 16 -5.02 28.31 7.11
N THR A 17 -5.48 28.15 8.35
CA THR A 17 -5.32 26.92 9.12
C THR A 17 -6.25 25.90 8.48
N GLU A 18 -5.79 25.18 7.47
CA GLU A 18 -6.49 24.00 6.98
C GLU A 18 -6.26 22.86 7.99
N GLN A 19 -7.31 22.53 8.73
CA GLN A 19 -7.34 21.37 9.59
C GLN A 19 -7.32 20.08 8.74
N PRO A 20 -6.58 19.03 9.14
CA PRO A 20 -6.61 17.73 8.49
C PRO A 20 -7.90 16.98 8.91
N GLY A 21 -9.01 17.34 8.27
CA GLY A 21 -10.33 16.75 8.46
C GLY A 21 -10.56 15.61 7.49
N TRP A 22 -10.55 14.39 8.01
CA TRP A 22 -10.96 13.14 7.36
C TRP A 22 -12.40 13.18 6.83
N ARG A 23 -12.68 13.80 5.67
CA ARG A 23 -13.91 13.58 4.88
C ARG A 23 -13.70 13.98 3.42
N GLY A 24 -12.94 13.19 2.67
CA GLY A 24 -12.90 13.28 1.21
C GLY A 24 -13.41 11.97 0.62
N THR A 25 -14.54 12.00 -0.08
CA THR A 25 -14.78 11.00 -1.14
C THR A 25 -13.51 10.96 -1.99
N PRO A 26 -12.96 9.78 -2.33
CA PRO A 26 -11.78 9.72 -3.18
C PRO A 26 -11.99 10.60 -4.42
N PRO A 27 -10.96 11.34 -4.86
CA PRO A 27 -11.05 12.16 -6.06
C PRO A 27 -11.56 11.31 -7.22
N ALA A 28 -12.36 11.91 -8.11
CA ALA A 28 -12.93 11.21 -9.27
C ALA A 28 -11.86 10.54 -10.14
N THR A 29 -10.65 11.09 -10.13
CA THR A 29 -9.45 10.54 -10.74
C THR A 29 -8.29 10.60 -9.74
N PRO A 30 -7.96 9.50 -9.05
CA PRO A 30 -6.84 9.49 -8.12
C PRO A 30 -5.51 9.66 -8.87
N ALA A 31 -4.52 10.26 -8.21
CA ALA A 31 -3.19 10.41 -8.77
C ALA A 31 -2.59 9.03 -9.10
N LYS A 32 -2.01 8.90 -10.29
CA LYS A 32 -1.26 7.70 -10.65
C LYS A 32 0.03 7.67 -9.84
N ARG A 33 0.34 6.51 -9.27
CA ARG A 33 1.60 6.32 -8.55
C ARG A 33 2.79 6.61 -9.47
N ARG A 34 3.75 7.37 -8.94
CA ARG A 34 5.05 7.60 -9.54
C ARG A 34 5.80 6.28 -9.71
N LYS A 35 6.48 6.11 -10.84
CA LYS A 35 7.35 4.96 -11.09
C LYS A 35 8.74 5.22 -10.51
N TYR A 36 9.44 4.15 -10.14
CA TYR A 36 10.83 4.19 -9.67
C TYR A 36 11.03 4.94 -8.35
N LEU A 37 10.10 4.73 -7.41
CA LEU A 37 10.25 5.20 -6.03
C LEU A 37 11.49 4.60 -5.37
N SER A 38 12.18 5.42 -4.60
CA SER A 38 13.37 5.11 -3.83
C SER A 38 13.10 5.20 -2.33
N TRP A 39 13.96 4.61 -1.50
CA TRP A 39 13.81 4.70 -0.05
C TRP A 39 13.88 6.15 0.46
N SER A 40 14.69 6.99 -0.20
CA SER A 40 14.89 8.39 0.18
C SER A 40 13.63 9.23 0.04
N ASP A 41 12.75 8.91 -0.93
CA ASP A 41 11.47 9.60 -1.12
C ASP A 41 10.55 9.54 0.13
N PHE A 42 10.87 8.68 1.09
CA PHE A 42 10.07 8.43 2.30
C PHE A 42 10.81 8.71 3.61
N GLN A 43 12.07 9.14 3.55
CA GLN A 43 12.96 9.25 4.71
C GLN A 43 13.65 10.62 4.82
N ASP A 44 13.48 11.48 3.82
CA ASP A 44 14.10 12.79 3.75
C ASP A 44 13.21 13.84 4.42
N ASP A 45 13.27 13.91 5.76
CA ASP A 45 12.48 14.86 6.56
C ASP A 45 13.35 15.63 7.58
N GLY A 46 14.60 15.90 7.20
CA GLY A 46 15.56 16.65 8.00
C GLY A 46 16.06 15.92 9.25
N PRO A 47 16.80 16.62 10.13
CA PRO A 47 17.29 16.05 11.38
C PRO A 47 16.12 15.73 12.32
N ILE A 48 16.01 14.48 12.76
CA ILE A 48 15.21 14.16 13.94
C ILE A 48 16.04 14.58 15.14
N GLU A 49 15.45 15.37 16.04
CA GLU A 49 16.07 15.70 17.34
C GLU A 49 16.46 14.40 18.04
N GLN A 50 17.76 14.08 18.00
CA GLN A 50 18.29 12.98 18.79
C GLN A 50 18.34 13.47 20.24
N PRO A 51 17.85 12.69 21.21
CA PRO A 51 18.01 13.04 22.61
C PRO A 51 19.52 13.19 22.90
N GLU A 52 19.88 14.32 23.51
CA GLU A 52 21.24 14.65 23.94
C GLU A 52 21.89 13.43 24.63
N PRO A 53 23.10 13.02 24.22
CA PRO A 53 23.78 11.88 24.81
C PRO A 53 24.03 12.17 26.28
N THR A 54 23.33 11.44 27.16
CA THR A 54 23.53 11.56 28.60
C THR A 54 24.95 11.09 28.92
N LEU A 55 25.81 12.04 29.30
CA LEU A 55 27.19 11.79 29.74
C LEU A 55 27.19 10.77 30.89
N GLY A 56 27.48 9.51 30.56
CA GLY A 56 27.52 8.38 31.50
C GLY A 56 26.88 7.07 31.01
N GLY A 57 26.25 7.04 29.83
CA GLY A 57 25.54 5.86 29.31
C GLY A 57 26.44 4.76 28.73
N THR A 58 26.20 3.51 29.13
CA THR A 58 26.69 2.28 28.49
C THR A 58 26.51 2.35 26.97
N LEU A 59 27.51 1.88 26.21
CA LEU A 59 27.42 1.77 24.74
C LEU A 59 26.09 1.07 24.34
N PRO A 60 25.32 1.65 23.41
CA PRO A 60 24.04 1.09 23.02
C PRO A 60 24.24 -0.31 22.41
N THR A 61 23.42 -1.26 22.84
CA THR A 61 23.47 -2.63 22.32
C THR A 61 23.02 -2.66 20.86
N PRO A 62 23.46 -3.64 20.04
CA PRO A 62 22.98 -3.79 18.65
C PRO A 62 21.45 -3.83 18.54
N PHE A 63 20.79 -4.49 19.49
CA PHE A 63 19.33 -4.48 19.63
C PHE A 63 18.76 -3.06 19.82
N ALA A 64 19.32 -2.29 20.76
CA ALA A 64 18.87 -0.93 21.02
C ALA A 64 19.06 -0.03 19.78
N ILE A 65 20.17 -0.20 19.06
CA ILE A 65 20.45 0.50 17.80
C ILE A 65 19.39 0.18 16.75
N THR A 66 19.11 -1.11 16.49
CA THR A 66 18.10 -1.52 15.51
C THR A 66 16.70 -1.02 15.87
N LYS A 67 16.30 -1.12 17.15
CA LYS A 67 15.00 -0.64 17.62
C LYS A 67 14.86 0.87 17.47
N SER A 68 15.92 1.62 17.81
CA SER A 68 15.97 3.08 17.63
C SER A 68 15.85 3.44 16.15
N LEU A 69 16.62 2.78 15.28
CA LEU A 69 16.58 2.99 13.83
C LEU A 69 15.17 2.76 13.27
N MET A 70 14.50 1.67 13.62
CA MET A 70 13.13 1.40 13.16
C MET A 70 12.12 2.44 13.66
N THR A 71 12.29 2.91 14.89
CA THR A 71 11.42 3.95 15.48
C THR A 71 11.60 5.28 14.73
N GLU A 72 12.85 5.61 14.41
CA GLU A 72 13.21 6.79 13.63
C GLU A 72 12.65 6.70 12.20
N GLU A 73 12.88 5.60 11.49
CA GLU A 73 12.37 5.38 10.12
C GLU A 73 10.84 5.47 10.07
N CYS A 74 10.14 4.92 11.08
CA CYS A 74 8.69 5.04 11.22
C CYS A 74 8.24 6.49 11.44
N THR A 75 8.95 7.23 12.29
CA THR A 75 8.66 8.64 12.58
C THR A 75 8.85 9.52 11.35
N ARG A 76 9.96 9.33 10.62
CA ARG A 76 10.23 10.03 9.34
C ARG A 76 9.13 9.73 8.33
N PHE A 77 8.78 8.45 8.17
CA PHE A 77 7.72 8.04 7.25
C PHE A 77 6.39 8.71 7.59
N GLN A 78 6.01 8.73 8.88
CA GLN A 78 4.76 9.33 9.32
C GLN A 78 4.69 10.85 9.06
N ARG A 79 5.81 11.56 9.23
CA ARG A 79 5.88 13.01 9.05
C ARG A 79 6.03 13.41 7.58
N GLY A 80 6.95 12.78 6.86
CA GLY A 80 7.28 13.12 5.47
C GLY A 80 6.31 12.54 4.43
N THR A 81 5.55 11.49 4.76
CA THR A 81 4.59 10.90 3.81
C THR A 81 3.19 11.49 4.02
N PRO A 82 2.65 12.26 3.05
CA PRO A 82 1.36 12.91 3.18
C PRO A 82 0.22 11.89 3.30
N ILE A 83 -0.84 12.28 4.01
CA ILE A 83 -2.09 11.52 4.11
C ILE A 83 -3.06 12.08 3.07
N ASP A 84 -2.72 11.94 1.80
CA ASP A 84 -3.47 12.53 0.69
C ASP A 84 -3.81 11.47 -0.38
N PHE A 85 -5.04 11.51 -0.89
CA PHE A 85 -5.48 10.69 -2.02
C PHE A 85 -4.88 11.16 -3.35
N ASP A 86 -4.44 12.41 -3.42
CA ASP A 86 -3.76 12.98 -4.58
C ASP A 86 -2.23 12.77 -4.55
N SER A 87 -1.72 12.09 -3.52
CA SER A 87 -0.30 11.75 -3.44
C SER A 87 0.11 10.76 -4.52
N ASP A 88 1.11 11.13 -5.33
CA ASP A 88 1.70 10.24 -6.33
C ASP A 88 2.76 9.29 -5.75
N ILE A 89 3.20 9.49 -4.50
CA ILE A 89 4.22 8.65 -3.86
C ILE A 89 3.64 7.53 -2.99
N CYS A 90 2.53 7.78 -2.29
CA CYS A 90 1.93 6.80 -1.39
C CYS A 90 0.46 7.13 -1.13
N CYS A 91 -0.43 6.20 -1.46
CA CYS A 91 -1.84 6.36 -1.15
C CYS A 91 -2.13 6.09 0.34
N PRO A 92 -3.26 6.59 0.89
CA PRO A 92 -3.58 6.42 2.30
C PRO A 92 -3.60 4.96 2.81
N PRO A 93 -4.09 3.96 2.04
CA PRO A 93 -4.05 2.57 2.46
C PRO A 93 -2.64 1.99 2.58
N ASP A 94 -1.74 2.33 1.65
CA ASP A 94 -0.34 1.90 1.70
C ASP A 94 0.36 2.53 2.90
N ARG A 95 0.12 3.81 3.13
CA ARG A 95 0.66 4.52 4.30
C ARG A 95 0.23 3.83 5.59
N PHE A 96 -1.04 3.48 5.70
CA PHE A 96 -1.58 2.76 6.86
C PHE A 96 -0.93 1.37 7.01
N ALA A 97 -0.79 0.62 5.92
CA ALA A 97 -0.16 -0.69 5.94
C ALA A 97 1.32 -0.63 6.38
N VAL A 98 2.08 0.36 5.90
CA VAL A 98 3.48 0.57 6.31
C VAL A 98 3.57 0.90 7.81
N ILE A 99 2.73 1.81 8.31
CA ILE A 99 2.73 2.17 9.74
C ILE A 99 2.38 0.97 10.61
N ASN A 100 1.35 0.19 10.24
CA ASN A 100 1.00 -1.02 10.97
C ASN A 100 2.13 -2.05 10.97
N LEU A 101 2.86 -2.17 9.86
CA LEU A 101 3.98 -3.07 9.76
C LEU A 101 5.15 -2.64 10.66
N TYR A 102 5.47 -1.34 10.72
CA TYR A 102 6.44 -0.81 11.69
C TYR A 102 6.00 -1.08 13.13
N ASN A 103 4.75 -0.78 13.49
CA ASN A 103 4.23 -1.02 14.84
C ASN A 103 4.25 -2.50 15.22
N THR A 104 3.93 -3.39 14.27
CA THR A 104 3.98 -4.84 14.47
C THR A 104 5.42 -5.32 14.65
N ALA A 105 6.35 -4.80 13.84
CA ALA A 105 7.75 -5.15 13.96
C ALA A 105 8.36 -4.67 15.29
N LEU A 106 8.09 -3.42 15.69
CA LEU A 106 8.53 -2.85 16.96
C LEU A 106 7.95 -3.57 18.19
N SER A 107 6.76 -4.18 18.08
CA SER A 107 6.18 -4.97 19.18
C SER A 107 6.74 -6.40 19.27
N ARG A 108 7.28 -6.94 18.17
CA ARG A 108 7.85 -8.31 18.10
C ARG A 108 9.37 -8.36 18.18
N ILE A 109 10.04 -7.21 18.06
CA ILE A 109 11.50 -7.12 18.09
C ILE A 109 12.05 -7.52 19.45
N SER A 110 13.08 -8.36 19.44
CA SER A 110 13.77 -8.86 20.62
C SER A 110 15.28 -8.91 20.36
N PRO A 111 16.11 -9.06 21.41
CA PRO A 111 17.56 -9.17 21.26
C PRO A 111 18.00 -10.33 20.34
N ASP A 112 17.21 -11.39 20.20
CA ASP A 112 17.60 -12.59 19.44
C ASP A 112 17.23 -12.51 17.94
N ASN A 113 16.29 -11.62 17.56
CA ASN A 113 15.71 -11.60 16.21
C ASN A 113 15.71 -10.21 15.55
N HIS A 114 16.39 -9.22 16.15
CA HIS A 114 16.25 -7.81 15.73
C HIS A 114 16.64 -7.55 14.28
N LEU A 115 17.72 -8.18 13.79
CA LEU A 115 18.17 -8.03 12.40
C LEU A 115 17.22 -8.69 11.41
N ASP A 116 16.68 -9.86 11.76
CA ASP A 116 15.76 -10.60 10.89
C ASP A 116 14.42 -9.88 10.79
N ILE A 117 13.88 -9.39 11.91
CA ILE A 117 12.67 -8.56 11.92
C ILE A 117 12.88 -7.27 11.12
N TYR A 118 14.03 -6.60 11.30
CA TYR A 118 14.33 -5.39 10.54
C TYR A 118 14.38 -5.67 9.02
N THR A 119 15.06 -6.75 8.62
CA THR A 119 15.22 -7.13 7.22
C THR A 119 13.88 -7.53 6.59
N GLU A 120 13.08 -8.31 7.31
CA GLU A 120 11.74 -8.72 6.87
C GLU A 120 10.80 -7.52 6.75
N ALA A 121 10.75 -6.65 7.76
CA ALA A 121 9.96 -5.42 7.74
C ALA A 121 10.33 -4.55 6.54
N LYS A 122 11.63 -4.27 6.34
CA LYS A 122 12.11 -3.44 5.25
C LYS A 122 11.78 -4.01 3.87
N SER A 123 11.91 -5.33 3.70
CA SER A 123 11.51 -6.01 2.46
C SER A 123 10.01 -5.86 2.19
N LYS A 124 9.18 -6.07 3.21
CA LYS A 124 7.72 -5.95 3.12
C LYS A 124 7.27 -4.50 2.86
N ILE A 125 7.88 -3.51 3.52
CA ILE A 125 7.61 -2.08 3.28
C ILE A 125 7.95 -1.70 1.84
N LYS A 126 9.09 -2.12 1.31
CA LYS A 126 9.47 -1.86 -0.09
C LYS A 126 8.46 -2.43 -1.09
N ILE A 127 7.85 -3.58 -0.77
CA ILE A 127 6.77 -4.16 -1.57
C ILE A 127 5.51 -3.30 -1.45
N ILE A 128 5.07 -2.96 -0.23
CA ILE A 128 3.89 -2.09 -0.02
C ILE A 128 4.05 -0.75 -0.75
N LEU A 129 5.22 -0.13 -0.70
CA LEU A 129 5.45 1.17 -1.36
C LEU A 129 5.61 1.08 -2.88
N GLY A 130 5.68 -0.14 -3.44
CA GLY A 130 5.85 -0.34 -4.89
C GLY A 130 7.28 -0.10 -5.38
N MET A 131 8.26 -0.02 -4.48
CA MET A 131 9.69 0.05 -4.83
C MET A 131 10.22 -1.29 -5.34
N LYS A 132 9.63 -2.39 -4.87
CA LYS A 132 9.98 -3.75 -5.26
C LYS A 132 8.72 -4.47 -5.70
N THR A 133 8.74 -5.05 -6.89
CA THR A 133 7.65 -5.93 -7.31
C THR A 133 7.82 -7.32 -6.71
N ALA A 134 6.71 -7.95 -6.36
CA ALA A 134 6.72 -9.24 -5.72
C ALA A 134 5.60 -10.12 -6.28
N ARG A 135 5.95 -11.29 -6.78
CA ARG A 135 4.99 -12.32 -7.16
C ARG A 135 4.35 -12.93 -5.92
N TYR A 136 3.20 -13.56 -6.09
CA TYR A 136 2.47 -14.27 -5.04
C TYR A 136 3.30 -15.38 -4.34
N THR A 137 4.39 -15.87 -4.96
CA THR A 137 5.31 -16.85 -4.36
C THR A 137 6.41 -16.22 -3.49
N ASN A 138 6.46 -14.89 -3.38
CA ASN A 138 7.46 -14.20 -2.57
C ASN A 138 7.24 -14.49 -1.08
N ALA A 139 8.33 -14.66 -0.33
CA ALA A 139 8.30 -14.90 1.11
C ALA A 139 7.56 -13.80 1.91
N ALA A 140 7.41 -12.60 1.35
CA ALA A 140 6.61 -11.54 1.97
C ALA A 140 5.11 -11.90 2.12
N PHE A 141 4.60 -12.85 1.34
CA PHE A 141 3.22 -13.30 1.34
C PHE A 141 3.01 -14.62 2.11
N THR A 142 4.07 -15.18 2.69
CA THR A 142 4.00 -16.36 3.55
C THR A 142 4.21 -15.99 5.01
N GLU A 143 3.85 -16.88 5.92
CA GLU A 143 4.12 -16.70 7.35
C GLU A 143 5.64 -16.62 7.60
N GLY A 144 6.03 -15.66 8.45
CA GLY A 144 7.42 -15.36 8.83
C GLY A 144 7.44 -14.79 10.25
N LEU A 145 8.43 -13.95 10.58
CA LEU A 145 8.47 -13.26 11.89
C LEU A 145 7.37 -12.19 11.98
N LEU A 146 7.01 -11.62 10.84
CA LEU A 146 5.91 -10.66 10.70
C LEU A 146 4.73 -11.29 9.93
N PRO A 147 3.50 -10.79 10.13
CA PRO A 147 2.34 -11.25 9.37
C PRO A 147 2.54 -11.12 7.86
N PRO A 148 2.00 -12.05 7.05
CA PRO A 148 2.09 -11.98 5.59
C PRO A 148 1.40 -10.73 5.06
N LEU A 149 1.92 -10.18 3.96
CA LEU A 149 1.31 -9.04 3.28
C LEU A 149 0.01 -9.41 2.58
N GLU A 150 -0.94 -8.48 2.51
CA GLU A 150 -2.19 -8.70 1.78
C GLU A 150 -1.94 -8.98 0.28
N PRO A 151 -2.74 -9.87 -0.34
CA PRO A 151 -2.64 -10.24 -1.77
C PRO A 151 -2.63 -9.09 -2.77
N MET A 152 -3.25 -7.96 -2.41
CA MET A 152 -3.33 -6.80 -3.31
C MET A 152 -1.96 -6.20 -3.66
N TYR A 153 -0.93 -6.49 -2.86
CA TYR A 153 0.44 -6.08 -3.11
C TYR A 153 1.23 -7.04 -4.00
N ALA A 154 0.68 -8.21 -4.32
CA ALA A 154 1.30 -9.18 -5.22
C ALA A 154 1.09 -8.79 -6.69
N GLU A 155 2.04 -9.14 -7.56
CA GLU A 155 1.90 -8.97 -9.00
C GLU A 155 0.75 -9.84 -9.56
N PRO A 156 -0.15 -9.26 -10.37
CA PRO A 156 -0.20 -7.86 -10.79
C PRO A 156 -0.81 -6.97 -9.70
N ARG A 157 -0.04 -5.99 -9.19
CA ARG A 157 -0.45 -5.16 -8.06
C ARG A 157 -1.72 -4.38 -8.37
N ILE A 158 -2.62 -4.25 -7.38
CA ILE A 158 -3.80 -3.39 -7.49
C ILE A 158 -3.41 -1.99 -7.07
N GLU A 159 -3.45 -1.04 -8.01
CA GLU A 159 -3.26 0.36 -7.72
C GLU A 159 -4.60 1.04 -7.44
N TYR A 160 -4.67 1.85 -6.39
CA TYR A 160 -5.88 2.59 -6.04
C TYR A 160 -6.29 3.62 -7.09
N SER A 161 -5.36 4.08 -7.91
CA SER A 161 -5.67 4.93 -9.08
C SER A 161 -6.47 4.21 -10.16
N GLU A 162 -6.33 2.88 -10.24
CA GLU A 162 -7.06 2.04 -11.19
C GLU A 162 -8.29 1.36 -10.55
N ASP A 163 -8.36 1.34 -9.21
CA ASP A 163 -9.48 0.80 -8.42
C ASP A 163 -9.94 1.78 -7.31
N PRO A 164 -10.53 2.95 -7.66
CA PRO A 164 -10.92 3.98 -6.68
C PRO A 164 -11.94 3.47 -5.67
N TYR A 165 -12.85 2.60 -6.12
CA TYR A 165 -13.92 2.00 -5.33
C TYR A 165 -13.50 0.69 -4.63
N ARG A 166 -12.24 0.27 -4.79
CA ARG A 166 -11.67 -0.94 -4.15
C ARG A 166 -12.42 -2.24 -4.50
N ARG A 167 -13.17 -2.27 -5.60
CA ARG A 167 -13.99 -3.43 -5.98
C ARG A 167 -13.08 -4.58 -6.40
N HIS A 168 -12.06 -4.29 -7.20
CA HIS A 168 -11.11 -5.32 -7.66
C HIS A 168 -10.26 -5.83 -6.50
N ALA A 169 -9.81 -4.94 -5.61
CA ALA A 169 -9.14 -5.29 -4.37
C ALA A 169 -9.99 -6.22 -3.51
N HIS A 170 -11.25 -5.86 -3.25
CA HIS A 170 -12.13 -6.66 -2.42
C HIS A 170 -12.40 -8.04 -3.03
N TRP A 171 -12.71 -8.10 -4.33
CA TRP A 171 -12.93 -9.34 -5.05
C TRP A 171 -11.70 -10.26 -4.97
N ARG A 172 -10.50 -9.72 -5.26
CA ARG A 172 -9.27 -10.51 -5.25
C ARG A 172 -8.97 -11.06 -3.86
N LEU A 173 -9.05 -10.20 -2.84
CA LEU A 173 -8.85 -10.60 -1.45
C LEU A 173 -9.82 -11.72 -1.05
N ASN A 174 -11.09 -11.60 -1.40
CA ASN A 174 -12.10 -12.63 -1.10
C ASN A 174 -11.83 -13.93 -1.84
N ALA A 175 -11.49 -13.87 -3.14
CA ALA A 175 -11.18 -15.05 -3.94
C ALA A 175 -9.98 -15.81 -3.37
N TRP A 176 -8.92 -15.11 -2.98
CA TRP A 176 -7.71 -15.71 -2.43
C TRP A 176 -7.95 -16.29 -1.02
N ARG A 177 -8.70 -15.58 -0.17
CA ARG A 177 -9.08 -16.06 1.18
C ARG A 177 -9.96 -17.31 1.12
N LYS A 178 -10.85 -17.43 0.13
CA LYS A 178 -11.67 -18.65 -0.08
C LYS A 178 -10.79 -19.89 -0.31
N GLU A 179 -9.64 -19.73 -0.97
CA GLU A 179 -8.65 -20.80 -1.20
C GLU A 179 -7.65 -21.00 -0.05
N LYS A 180 -7.90 -20.40 1.12
CA LYS A 180 -7.07 -20.52 2.34
C LYS A 180 -5.68 -19.89 2.22
N TRP A 181 -5.51 -18.86 1.40
CA TRP A 181 -4.33 -17.99 1.49
C TRP A 181 -4.28 -17.33 2.88
N PRO A 182 -3.11 -17.17 3.54
CA PRO A 182 -1.73 -17.42 3.08
C PRO A 182 -1.25 -18.87 3.22
N LEU A 183 -2.03 -19.76 3.85
CA LEU A 183 -1.64 -21.15 4.11
C LEU A 183 -1.54 -21.99 2.84
N ARG A 184 -2.29 -21.63 1.79
CA ARG A 184 -2.29 -22.31 0.49
C ARG A 184 -2.22 -21.32 -0.65
N LEU A 185 -1.53 -21.72 -1.72
CA LEU A 185 -1.47 -20.96 -2.95
C LEU A 185 -2.84 -20.97 -3.66
N PRO A 186 -3.47 -19.82 -3.93
CA PRO A 186 -4.81 -19.73 -4.51
C PRO A 186 -4.78 -19.90 -6.04
N LYS A 187 -4.52 -21.13 -6.50
CA LYS A 187 -4.31 -21.44 -7.92
C LYS A 187 -5.53 -21.12 -8.78
N LYS A 188 -6.77 -21.28 -8.27
CA LYS A 188 -7.97 -21.03 -9.08
C LYS A 188 -8.19 -19.51 -9.26
N ALA A 189 -8.05 -18.74 -8.19
CA ALA A 189 -8.18 -17.29 -8.21
C ALA A 189 -7.12 -16.65 -9.12
N ILE A 190 -5.86 -17.13 -9.05
CA ILE A 190 -4.78 -16.68 -9.94
C ILE A 190 -5.13 -16.95 -11.41
N LYS A 191 -5.60 -18.16 -11.76
CA LYS A 191 -6.01 -18.47 -13.14
C LYS A 191 -7.18 -17.61 -13.62
N MET A 192 -8.15 -17.34 -12.74
CA MET A 192 -9.29 -16.50 -13.07
C MET A 192 -8.84 -15.06 -13.36
N GLU A 193 -7.94 -14.54 -12.54
CA GLU A 193 -7.34 -13.22 -12.71
C GLU A 193 -6.53 -13.11 -14.01
N GLU A 194 -5.68 -14.10 -14.31
CA GLU A 194 -4.95 -14.16 -15.59
C GLU A 194 -5.90 -14.17 -16.79
N ALA A 195 -7.00 -14.94 -16.72
CA ALA A 195 -8.01 -14.99 -17.77
C ALA A 195 -8.75 -13.65 -17.95
N LEU A 196 -9.05 -12.94 -16.86
CA LEU A 196 -9.66 -11.61 -16.90
C LEU A 196 -8.72 -10.61 -17.58
N MET A 197 -7.43 -10.60 -17.19
CA MET A 197 -6.44 -9.72 -17.81
C MET A 197 -6.25 -10.00 -19.31
N GLN A 198 -6.25 -11.28 -19.70
CA GLN A 198 -6.18 -11.65 -21.13
C GLN A 198 -7.43 -11.17 -21.90
N LYS A 199 -8.62 -11.30 -21.31
CA LYS A 199 -9.87 -10.78 -21.91
C LYS A 199 -9.81 -9.26 -22.08
N GLU A 200 -9.45 -8.51 -21.04
CA GLU A 200 -9.32 -7.05 -21.12
C GLU A 200 -8.29 -6.62 -22.18
N ALA A 201 -7.13 -7.28 -22.22
CA ALA A 201 -6.10 -7.00 -23.22
C ALA A 201 -6.60 -7.28 -24.65
N SER A 202 -7.43 -8.30 -24.84
CA SER A 202 -8.04 -8.61 -26.14
C SER A 202 -9.08 -7.58 -26.56
N MET A 203 -9.90 -7.08 -25.64
CA MET A 203 -10.91 -6.05 -25.92
C MET A 203 -10.25 -4.71 -26.25
N LYS A 204 -9.23 -4.29 -25.49
CA LYS A 204 -8.45 -3.06 -25.75
C LYS A 204 -7.81 -3.05 -27.14
N LYS A 205 -7.44 -4.23 -27.69
CA LYS A 205 -6.93 -4.36 -29.06
C LYS A 205 -8.03 -4.17 -30.11
N LYS A 206 -9.25 -4.64 -29.85
CA LYS A 206 -10.41 -4.51 -30.77
C LYS A 206 -10.95 -3.07 -30.82
N SER A 207 -10.95 -2.35 -29.70
CA SER A 207 -11.47 -0.96 -29.63
C SER A 207 -10.59 0.10 -30.33
N LYS A 208 -9.36 -0.23 -30.74
CA LYS A 208 -8.51 0.70 -31.53
C LYS A 208 -8.96 0.86 -33.00
N GLY A 209 -9.95 0.10 -33.47
CA GLY A 209 -10.44 0.12 -34.86
C GLY A 209 -11.82 0.75 -35.10
N GLY A 210 -12.56 1.19 -34.07
CA GLY A 210 -13.89 1.77 -34.27
C GLY A 210 -14.49 2.27 -32.96
N ARG A 211 -15.06 3.48 -32.98
CA ARG A 211 -15.87 4.01 -31.88
C ARG A 211 -17.02 3.04 -31.59
N LEU A 212 -17.19 2.65 -30.33
CA LEU A 212 -18.46 2.33 -29.65
C LEU A 212 -18.09 2.19 -28.16
N PHE A 213 -18.54 3.14 -27.33
CA PHE A 213 -19.77 3.05 -26.55
C PHE A 213 -19.59 2.07 -25.39
N TRP A 214 -19.32 2.65 -24.22
CA TRP A 214 -19.27 1.96 -22.95
C TRP A 214 -20.68 1.55 -22.55
N ASP A 215 -21.20 0.48 -23.15
CA ASP A 215 -22.10 -0.39 -22.40
C ASP A 215 -21.21 -1.24 -21.50
N LEU A 216 -20.84 -0.67 -20.35
CA LEU A 216 -20.73 -1.50 -19.17
C LEU A 216 -22.16 -2.00 -18.91
N GLU A 217 -22.55 -3.09 -19.58
CA GLU A 217 -23.31 -4.08 -18.83
C GLU A 217 -22.48 -4.34 -17.59
N GLU A 218 -22.97 -3.85 -16.46
CA GLU A 218 -22.59 -4.30 -15.14
C GLU A 218 -22.69 -5.83 -15.18
N VAL A 219 -21.60 -6.49 -15.58
CA VAL A 219 -21.43 -7.91 -15.33
C VAL A 219 -21.47 -7.98 -13.82
N ASP A 220 -22.61 -8.39 -13.29
CA ASP A 220 -22.81 -8.61 -11.89
C ASP A 220 -21.79 -9.67 -11.46
N TRP A 221 -20.67 -9.21 -10.90
CA TRP A 221 -19.49 -10.02 -10.65
C TRP A 221 -19.75 -11.09 -9.57
N GLU A 222 -20.89 -11.00 -8.86
CA GLU A 222 -21.37 -12.00 -7.91
C GLU A 222 -21.94 -13.24 -8.62
N ASP A 223 -22.57 -13.09 -9.78
CA ASP A 223 -23.27 -14.18 -10.48
C ASP A 223 -22.33 -15.10 -11.28
N GLN A 224 -21.30 -14.55 -11.94
CA GLN A 224 -20.33 -15.39 -12.66
C GLN A 224 -19.43 -16.22 -11.73
N ALA A 225 -19.16 -15.71 -10.52
CA ALA A 225 -18.45 -16.47 -9.50
C ALA A 225 -19.31 -17.60 -8.94
N SER A 226 -20.64 -17.48 -8.94
CA SER A 226 -21.57 -18.52 -8.45
C SER A 226 -21.85 -19.58 -9.53
N ALA A 227 -22.06 -19.16 -10.79
CA ALA A 227 -22.37 -20.06 -11.92
C ALA A 227 -21.20 -20.95 -12.40
N GLY A 228 -19.98 -20.68 -11.95
CA GLY A 228 -18.81 -21.55 -12.19
C GLY A 228 -18.76 -22.75 -11.24
N TRP A 229 -19.38 -22.66 -10.06
CA TRP A 229 -19.21 -23.64 -8.99
C TRP A 229 -20.27 -24.75 -9.04
N GLU A 230 -21.47 -24.45 -9.54
CA GLU A 230 -22.51 -25.47 -9.77
C GLU A 230 -22.13 -26.47 -10.87
N ARG A 231 -21.45 -26.02 -11.93
CA ARG A 231 -21.06 -26.89 -13.06
C ARG A 231 -19.96 -27.91 -12.72
N ASP A 232 -19.12 -27.60 -11.74
CA ASP A 232 -18.09 -28.54 -11.26
C ASP A 232 -18.66 -29.54 -10.23
N ALA A 233 -19.77 -29.21 -9.55
CA ALA A 233 -20.46 -30.13 -8.66
C ALA A 233 -21.29 -31.19 -9.42
N GLU A 234 -21.93 -30.82 -10.53
CA GLU A 234 -22.72 -31.77 -11.34
C GLU A 234 -21.87 -32.81 -12.07
N LYS A 235 -20.62 -32.48 -12.46
CA LYS A 235 -19.73 -33.44 -13.13
C LYS A 235 -19.10 -34.48 -12.19
N GLY A 236 -19.20 -34.29 -10.88
CA GLY A 236 -18.75 -35.27 -9.88
C GLY A 236 -19.78 -36.35 -9.54
N GLY A 237 -21.03 -36.20 -9.98
CA GLY A 237 -22.15 -37.07 -9.59
C GLY A 237 -22.54 -38.18 -10.58
N GLN A 238 -21.91 -38.27 -11.76
CA GLN A 238 -22.23 -39.27 -12.80
C GLN A 238 -21.18 -40.39 -12.92
N ALA A 239 -20.39 -40.62 -11.88
CA ALA A 239 -19.48 -41.76 -11.80
C ALA A 239 -19.75 -42.56 -10.52
N SER A 240 -20.89 -43.24 -10.48
CA SER A 240 -21.16 -44.41 -9.60
C SER A 240 -22.30 -45.22 -10.20
#